data_AF-A0A166UBH2-F1
#
_entry.id   AF-A0A166UBH2-F1
#
_cell.length_a   1.000
_cell.length_b   1.000
_cell.length_c   1.000
_cell.angle_alpha   90.00
_cell.angle_beta   90.00
_cell.angle_gamma   90.00
#
_symmetry.space_group_name_H-M   'P 1'
#
loop_
_entity.id
_entity.type
_entity.pdbx_description
1 polymer ?
#
loop_
_entity_poly.entity_id
_entity_poly.type
_entity_poly.pdbx_seq_one_letter_code
_entity_poly.pdbx_strand_id
1 'polypeptide(L)'
;MANKRRATADSDSEDQLQDSQPAKRARTNDDDSESEPEIAQPRREKANGKGKGKATRRNDDESDDDMPQPMAGDNEEEEKLFEEKHGEAIRAALDAKRKVQGGIAEFGIIEHVEMIDFMCHKFLTFTFGPQINFIIGHNGSGKSAVLSAITVALGGKANSTGRGNGLKSFIREGQEVSEVTITMKNQGEEAYKPKEYGKSIVITRRFSKTGTSTWKIKSKDGKTVSTKKDELAAICDHMNIQVDNPMNVLTQGTQFLSASAPTDKYNFFLRGTQLSQLSEEYDTCLENIQQTSKVLNQKREAIPELKRVFKEAKVRFEEASKAREQHRKADELKKELAWSHVAAKQEEMTKRIQEVAKAANRITKVEREVEKANV
;
A
#
# COMPACT_ATOMS: atom_id res chain seq x y z
N MET A 1 -34.98 19.00 42.71
CA MET A 1 -35.97 18.55 43.71
C MET A 1 -37.03 17.75 42.96
N ALA A 2 -37.04 16.41 43.07
CA ALA A 2 -37.98 15.64 43.90
C ALA A 2 -39.45 16.00 43.56
N ASN A 3 -40.36 15.11 43.14
CA ASN A 3 -40.65 13.73 43.49
C ASN A 3 -41.54 13.15 42.37
N LYS A 4 -41.34 11.91 41.87
CA LYS A 4 -41.75 10.60 42.43
C LYS A 4 -43.27 10.29 42.42
N ARG A 5 -43.59 9.23 41.65
CA ARG A 5 -44.42 8.04 41.99
C ARG A 5 -45.95 8.22 42.02
N ARG A 6 -46.81 7.24 41.69
CA ARG A 6 -46.70 5.76 41.55
C ARG A 6 -48.00 5.22 40.88
N ALA A 7 -47.92 4.17 40.03
CA ALA A 7 -48.50 2.80 40.21
C ALA A 7 -50.04 2.66 40.07
N THR A 8 -50.66 1.61 39.49
CA THR A 8 -50.27 0.24 39.10
C THR A 8 -51.44 -0.47 38.38
N ALA A 9 -51.14 -1.66 37.82
CA ALA A 9 -51.98 -2.84 37.56
C ALA A 9 -52.58 -2.96 36.14
N ASP A 10 -52.65 -4.13 35.50
CA ASP A 10 -51.91 -5.40 35.50
C ASP A 10 -52.59 -6.21 34.37
N SER A 11 -51.83 -6.93 33.54
CA SER A 11 -52.34 -8.11 32.82
C SER A 11 -51.17 -8.95 32.33
N ASP A 12 -51.11 -10.14 32.91
CA ASP A 12 -50.18 -11.24 32.72
C ASP A 12 -50.10 -11.82 31.31
N SER A 13 -48.91 -12.37 31.02
CA SER A 13 -48.56 -13.70 30.44
C SER A 13 -47.38 -13.55 29.45
N GLU A 14 -46.14 -13.73 29.92
CA GLU A 14 -45.32 -14.98 29.85
C GLU A 14 -45.10 -15.42 28.37
N ASP A 15 -43.90 -15.57 27.81
CA ASP A 15 -42.69 -16.15 28.40
C ASP A 15 -41.41 -15.88 27.55
N GLN A 16 -40.26 -15.79 28.25
CA GLN A 16 -38.83 -15.99 27.89
C GLN A 16 -38.14 -15.21 26.73
N LEU A 17 -37.29 -14.20 26.99
CA LEU A 17 -35.88 -14.20 27.50
C LEU A 17 -34.80 -14.58 26.46
N GLN A 18 -33.99 -13.60 26.00
CA GLN A 18 -32.53 -13.53 26.22
C GLN A 18 -31.89 -12.35 25.47
N ASP A 19 -31.35 -11.40 26.25
CA ASP A 19 -30.32 -10.44 25.85
C ASP A 19 -28.99 -10.94 26.44
N SER A 20 -27.92 -11.05 25.65
CA SER A 20 -26.57 -11.18 26.20
C SER A 20 -25.47 -10.77 25.21
N GLN A 21 -24.68 -9.81 25.67
CA GLN A 21 -23.36 -9.40 25.20
C GLN A 21 -22.31 -10.53 25.32
N PRO A 22 -21.14 -10.42 24.63
CA PRO A 22 -20.28 -11.56 24.33
C PRO A 22 -19.46 -12.04 25.54
N ALA A 23 -19.39 -13.36 25.69
CA ALA A 23 -18.69 -14.04 26.77
C ALA A 23 -17.16 -14.02 26.62
N LYS A 24 -16.49 -13.67 27.72
CA LYS A 24 -15.11 -14.02 28.07
C LYS A 24 -15.09 -15.38 28.78
N ARG A 25 -14.05 -16.20 28.53
CA ARG A 25 -13.32 -17.17 29.42
C ARG A 25 -12.61 -18.21 28.53
N ALA A 26 -11.47 -18.84 28.84
CA ALA A 26 -10.41 -18.73 29.86
C ALA A 26 -9.23 -19.58 29.30
N ARG A 27 -8.00 -19.06 29.22
CA ARG A 27 -6.83 -19.39 30.07
C ARG A 27 -6.82 -20.78 30.72
N THR A 28 -5.83 -21.58 30.33
CA THR A 28 -5.09 -22.51 31.21
C THR A 28 -3.68 -21.93 31.40
N ASN A 29 -3.29 -21.78 32.67
CA ASN A 29 -1.94 -21.44 33.13
C ASN A 29 -1.08 -22.72 33.19
N ASP A 30 0.23 -22.54 33.03
CA ASP A 30 1.33 -23.04 33.89
C ASP A 30 2.62 -22.46 33.27
N ASP A 31 3.14 -21.32 33.72
CA ASP A 31 3.92 -20.97 34.92
C ASP A 31 5.44 -21.08 34.70
N ASP A 32 6.14 -20.18 35.40
CA ASP A 32 7.59 -19.96 35.51
C ASP A 32 8.30 -19.18 34.38
N SER A 33 9.05 -18.10 34.63
CA SER A 33 9.30 -17.25 35.80
C SER A 33 10.15 -16.04 35.32
N GLU A 34 9.96 -14.88 35.97
CA GLU A 34 10.94 -13.82 36.31
C GLU A 34 11.95 -13.31 35.24
N SER A 35 12.25 -12.03 35.03
CA SER A 35 11.97 -10.76 35.71
C SER A 35 12.76 -9.70 34.91
N GLU A 36 12.17 -8.54 34.58
CA GLU A 36 12.93 -7.35 34.20
C GLU A 36 13.76 -6.85 35.40
N PRO A 37 14.82 -6.05 35.16
CA PRO A 37 14.61 -4.63 35.37
C PRO A 37 15.37 -3.66 34.43
N GLU A 38 14.72 -2.53 34.22
CA GLU A 38 15.18 -1.15 34.25
C GLU A 38 16.58 -0.69 33.81
N ILE A 39 16.49 0.41 33.08
CA ILE A 39 17.47 1.40 32.64
C ILE A 39 18.27 1.99 33.80
N ALA A 40 19.61 1.99 33.68
CA ALA A 40 20.49 2.92 34.38
C ALA A 40 21.67 3.34 33.49
N GLN A 41 21.86 4.64 33.29
CA GLN A 41 23.13 5.22 32.82
C GLN A 41 24.17 5.19 33.95
N PRO A 42 25.47 5.18 33.62
CA PRO A 42 26.26 6.33 34.02
C PRO A 42 27.37 6.78 33.03
N ARG A 43 27.45 8.11 32.90
CA ARG A 43 28.62 9.00 33.09
C ARG A 43 30.04 8.57 32.61
N ARG A 44 30.59 9.46 31.77
CA ARG A 44 32.01 9.72 31.45
C ARG A 44 33.01 9.50 32.59
N GLU A 45 34.15 8.91 32.24
CA GLU A 45 35.47 9.29 32.78
C GLU A 45 36.58 9.19 31.71
N LYS A 46 37.54 10.11 31.81
CA LYS A 46 38.72 10.26 30.93
C LYS A 46 39.85 9.37 31.45
N ALA A 47 40.60 8.71 30.55
CA ALA A 47 41.98 8.31 30.84
C ALA A 47 42.87 8.43 29.58
N ASN A 48 43.97 9.15 29.76
CA ASN A 48 45.08 9.34 28.83
C ASN A 48 45.90 8.04 28.68
N GLY A 49 46.45 7.78 27.50
CA GLY A 49 47.47 6.73 27.31
C GLY A 49 48.15 6.80 25.95
N LYS A 50 49.35 7.40 25.89
CA LYS A 50 50.29 7.38 24.76
C LYS A 50 50.78 5.95 24.49
N GLY A 51 50.92 5.56 23.21
CA GLY A 51 51.63 4.33 22.84
C GLY A 51 51.84 4.16 21.35
N LYS A 52 53.10 4.23 20.92
CA LYS A 52 53.61 4.07 19.56
C LYS A 52 53.35 2.66 18.98
N GLY A 53 53.06 2.61 17.68
CA GLY A 53 53.93 1.87 16.76
C GLY A 53 53.40 0.56 16.17
N LYS A 54 53.63 0.49 14.86
CA LYS A 54 54.14 -0.66 14.09
C LYS A 54 53.10 -1.49 13.32
N ALA A 55 53.09 -1.20 12.03
CA ALA A 55 52.63 -2.08 10.97
C ALA A 55 53.30 -3.46 11.08
N THR A 56 52.50 -4.51 11.02
CA THR A 56 52.94 -5.86 10.66
C THR A 56 51.92 -6.44 9.70
N ARG A 57 52.37 -6.59 8.46
CA ARG A 57 51.82 -7.49 7.45
C ARG A 57 51.77 -8.91 8.04
N ARG A 58 50.63 -9.59 7.86
CA ARG A 58 50.58 -11.05 7.82
C ARG A 58 49.88 -11.41 6.51
N ASN A 59 50.65 -12.03 5.62
CA ASN A 59 50.14 -12.97 4.65
C ASN A 59 49.56 -14.14 5.46
N ASP A 60 48.34 -14.55 5.15
CA ASP A 60 47.89 -15.91 5.38
C ASP A 60 47.24 -16.39 4.08
N ASP A 61 47.63 -17.60 3.71
CA ASP A 61 47.46 -18.28 2.43
C ASP A 61 46.02 -18.33 1.91
N GLU A 62 45.90 -18.07 0.60
CA GLU A 62 44.74 -18.36 -0.22
C GLU A 62 44.51 -19.88 -0.26
N SER A 63 43.40 -20.32 0.34
CA SER A 63 42.77 -21.60 0.01
C SER A 63 41.61 -21.30 -0.94
N ASP A 64 41.74 -21.79 -2.17
CA ASP A 64 40.66 -22.00 -3.11
C ASP A 64 39.53 -22.78 -2.42
N ASP A 65 38.33 -22.22 -2.37
CA ASP A 65 37.09 -23.01 -2.36
C ASP A 65 35.91 -22.15 -2.85
N ASP A 66 35.56 -22.38 -4.12
CA ASP A 66 34.22 -22.40 -4.71
C ASP A 66 33.18 -21.34 -4.25
N MET A 67 33.24 -20.17 -4.88
CA MET A 67 32.08 -19.25 -4.94
C MET A 67 31.20 -19.61 -6.14
N PRO A 68 29.91 -19.97 -5.95
CA PRO A 68 29.02 -20.24 -7.07
C PRO A 68 28.76 -18.96 -7.86
N GLN A 69 29.16 -18.93 -9.12
CA GLN A 69 28.81 -17.85 -10.05
C GLN A 69 27.28 -17.79 -10.25
N PRO A 70 26.68 -16.59 -10.32
CA PRO A 70 25.26 -16.47 -10.62
C PRO A 70 25.02 -16.87 -12.08
N MET A 71 24.04 -17.76 -12.29
CA MET A 71 23.60 -18.26 -13.58
C MET A 71 23.05 -17.10 -14.44
N ALA A 72 23.89 -16.54 -15.31
CA ALA A 72 23.47 -15.71 -16.43
C ALA A 72 23.09 -16.67 -17.58
N GLY A 73 21.80 -16.74 -17.95
CA GLY A 73 21.40 -17.73 -18.95
C GLY A 73 20.11 -17.50 -19.73
N ASP A 74 19.14 -16.71 -19.26
CA ASP A 74 17.80 -16.67 -19.91
C ASP A 74 17.32 -15.29 -20.40
N ASN A 75 18.10 -14.21 -20.27
CA ASN A 75 17.62 -12.85 -20.61
C ASN A 75 18.11 -12.27 -21.95
N GLU A 76 19.13 -12.86 -22.60
CA GLU A 76 19.75 -12.24 -23.80
C GLU A 76 18.88 -12.33 -25.06
N GLU A 77 18.07 -13.38 -25.20
CA GLU A 77 17.23 -13.57 -26.39
C GLU A 77 16.01 -12.66 -26.35
N GLU A 78 15.39 -12.46 -25.18
CA GLU A 78 14.27 -11.53 -25.01
C GLU A 78 14.71 -10.06 -25.20
N GLU A 79 15.92 -9.72 -24.72
CA GLU A 79 16.49 -8.38 -24.86
C GLU A 79 16.83 -8.06 -26.34
N LYS A 80 17.39 -9.02 -27.09
CA LYS A 80 17.61 -8.91 -28.54
C LYS A 80 16.30 -8.76 -29.31
N LEU A 81 15.27 -9.55 -28.97
CA LEU A 81 13.97 -9.48 -29.64
C LEU A 81 13.26 -8.13 -29.40
N PHE A 82 13.46 -7.55 -28.22
CA PHE A 82 12.97 -6.22 -27.87
C PHE A 82 13.73 -5.12 -28.61
N GLU A 83 15.07 -5.20 -28.68
CA GLU A 83 15.89 -4.26 -29.45
C GLU A 83 15.57 -4.31 -30.95
N GLU A 84 15.36 -5.49 -31.55
CA GLU A 84 14.99 -5.60 -32.96
C GLU A 84 13.60 -5.02 -33.25
N LYS A 85 12.63 -5.16 -32.34
CA LYS A 85 11.26 -4.65 -32.54
C LYS A 85 11.10 -3.16 -32.21
N HIS A 86 11.80 -2.67 -31.20
CA HIS A 86 11.58 -1.33 -30.64
C HIS A 86 12.80 -0.43 -30.72
N GLY A 87 13.99 -0.96 -31.01
CA GLY A 87 15.24 -0.19 -31.04
C GLY A 87 15.24 0.91 -32.09
N GLU A 88 14.72 0.67 -33.30
CA GLU A 88 14.62 1.72 -34.32
C GLU A 88 13.62 2.82 -33.94
N ALA A 89 12.48 2.45 -33.35
CA ALA A 89 11.48 3.42 -32.88
C ALA A 89 12.00 4.26 -31.70
N ILE A 90 12.73 3.63 -30.77
CA ILE A 90 13.34 4.30 -29.61
C ILE A 90 14.49 5.21 -30.08
N ARG A 91 15.34 4.77 -31.00
CA ARG A 91 16.42 5.59 -31.58
C ARG A 91 15.84 6.78 -32.36
N ALA A 92 14.80 6.56 -33.16
CA ALA A 92 14.12 7.64 -33.88
C ALA A 92 13.45 8.65 -32.92
N ALA A 93 12.84 8.18 -31.83
CA ALA A 93 12.27 9.05 -30.79
C ALA A 93 13.36 9.85 -30.04
N LEU A 94 14.50 9.22 -29.74
CA LEU A 94 15.66 9.88 -29.12
C LEU A 94 16.29 10.92 -30.05
N ASP A 95 16.40 10.62 -31.35
CA ASP A 95 16.92 11.55 -32.35
C ASP A 95 15.95 12.71 -32.63
N ALA A 96 14.64 12.45 -32.58
CA ALA A 96 13.62 13.50 -32.61
C ALA A 96 13.70 14.40 -31.37
N LYS A 97 13.87 13.83 -30.17
CA LYS A 97 14.08 14.58 -28.91
C LYS A 97 15.40 15.39 -28.94
N ARG A 98 16.49 14.84 -29.51
CA ARG A 98 17.78 15.55 -29.67
C ARG A 98 17.72 16.75 -30.61
N LYS A 99 16.82 16.75 -31.61
CA LYS A 99 16.61 17.89 -32.52
C LYS A 99 15.85 19.06 -31.89
N VAL A 100 15.20 18.87 -30.74
CA VAL A 100 14.48 19.92 -29.99
C VAL A 100 15.38 20.47 -28.89
N GLN A 101 16.58 20.95 -29.25
CA GLN A 101 17.45 21.61 -28.29
C GLN A 101 16.90 23.03 -28.04
N GLY A 102 16.23 23.24 -26.90
CA GLY A 102 15.69 24.54 -26.49
C GLY A 102 14.17 24.61 -26.23
N GLY A 103 13.47 23.46 -26.16
CA GLY A 103 12.05 23.44 -25.80
C GLY A 103 11.78 23.81 -24.33
N ILE A 104 10.63 24.43 -24.05
CA ILE A 104 10.12 24.63 -22.69
C ILE A 104 9.76 23.25 -22.12
N ALA A 105 10.19 22.94 -20.89
CA ALA A 105 9.82 21.67 -20.26
C ALA A 105 8.29 21.51 -20.17
N GLU A 106 7.81 20.30 -20.43
CA GLU A 106 6.37 20.02 -20.46
C GLU A 106 5.82 19.69 -19.06
N PHE A 107 6.68 19.29 -18.13
CA PHE A 107 6.34 18.97 -16.75
C PHE A 107 7.38 19.53 -15.77
N GLY A 108 7.06 19.53 -14.46
CA GLY A 108 8.00 19.92 -13.41
C GLY A 108 8.25 21.43 -13.28
N ILE A 109 7.55 22.26 -14.06
CA ILE A 109 7.64 23.72 -13.96
C ILE A 109 6.60 24.23 -12.95
N ILE A 110 7.02 25.12 -12.05
CA ILE A 110 6.09 25.85 -11.19
C ILE A 110 5.47 26.99 -12.02
N GLU A 111 4.16 26.93 -12.27
CA GLU A 111 3.43 27.92 -13.07
C GLU A 111 2.92 29.07 -12.20
N HIS A 112 2.48 28.77 -10.98
CA HIS A 112 1.82 29.75 -10.12
C HIS A 112 2.08 29.48 -8.64
N VAL A 113 2.23 30.55 -7.87
CA VAL A 113 2.34 30.52 -6.41
C VAL A 113 1.37 31.52 -5.81
N GLU A 114 0.70 31.10 -4.75
CA GLU A 114 -0.19 31.92 -3.93
C GLU A 114 0.17 31.73 -2.45
N MET A 115 0.21 32.83 -1.71
CA MET A 115 0.55 32.87 -0.30
C MET A 115 -0.48 33.69 0.44
N ILE A 116 -1.01 33.13 1.52
CA ILE A 116 -2.00 33.76 2.41
C ILE A 116 -1.41 33.80 3.82
N ASP A 117 -1.37 35.01 4.40
CA ASP A 117 -0.84 35.30 5.73
C ASP A 117 0.53 34.66 5.99
N PHE A 118 1.43 34.79 5.01
CA PHE A 118 2.78 34.22 5.02
C PHE A 118 3.84 35.32 5.22
N MET A 119 4.56 35.26 6.34
CA MET A 119 5.56 36.23 6.78
C MET A 119 5.02 37.68 6.76
N CYS A 120 5.50 38.52 5.84
CA CYS A 120 5.11 39.92 5.71
C CYS A 120 3.94 40.12 4.74
N HIS A 121 3.43 39.05 4.13
CA HIS A 121 2.41 39.11 3.08
C HIS A 121 1.06 38.64 3.60
N LYS A 122 0.05 39.51 3.53
CA LYS A 122 -1.35 39.11 3.80
C LYS A 122 -1.88 38.23 2.66
N PHE A 123 -1.66 38.67 1.43
CA PHE A 123 -2.00 37.95 0.23
C PHE A 123 -0.98 38.33 -0.84
N LEU A 124 -0.36 37.34 -1.47
CA LEU A 124 0.61 37.56 -2.53
C LEU A 124 0.56 36.41 -3.51
N THR A 125 0.48 36.73 -4.81
CA THR A 125 0.36 35.76 -5.87
C THR A 125 1.26 36.12 -7.05
N PHE A 126 1.83 35.11 -7.70
CA PHE A 126 2.68 35.25 -8.87
C PHE A 126 2.37 34.16 -9.89
N THR A 127 2.41 34.53 -11.16
CA THR A 127 2.46 33.56 -12.27
C THR A 127 3.86 33.63 -12.86
N PHE A 128 4.55 32.49 -12.88
CA PHE A 128 5.88 32.38 -13.43
C PHE A 128 5.84 32.17 -14.93
N GLY A 129 6.83 32.74 -15.62
CA GLY A 129 7.18 32.37 -16.97
C GLY A 129 7.85 30.99 -17.03
N PRO A 130 7.91 30.38 -18.22
CA PRO A 130 8.31 28.98 -18.42
C PRO A 130 9.81 28.69 -18.23
N GLN A 131 10.66 29.71 -18.12
CA GLN A 131 12.11 29.56 -18.07
C GLN A 131 12.72 30.38 -16.94
N ILE A 132 13.11 31.62 -17.22
CA ILE A 132 13.78 32.50 -16.25
C ILE A 132 12.78 33.51 -15.71
N ASN A 133 12.79 33.67 -14.39
CA ASN A 133 11.90 34.57 -13.67
C ASN A 133 12.73 35.49 -12.76
N PHE A 134 12.46 36.80 -12.81
CA PHE A 134 13.12 37.79 -11.97
C PHE A 134 12.10 38.38 -10.97
N ILE A 135 12.38 38.21 -9.68
CA ILE A 135 11.58 38.83 -8.60
C ILE A 135 12.35 40.03 -8.07
N ILE A 136 11.85 41.23 -8.37
CA ILE A 136 12.46 42.50 -7.97
C ILE A 136 11.62 43.19 -6.88
N GLY A 137 12.27 44.01 -6.05
CA GLY A 137 11.61 44.75 -4.98
C GLY A 137 12.59 45.36 -3.99
N HIS A 138 12.11 46.31 -3.20
CA HIS A 138 12.89 47.01 -2.19
C HIS A 138 13.42 46.06 -1.10
N ASN A 139 14.47 46.47 -0.38
CA ASN A 139 14.94 45.71 0.79
C ASN A 139 13.83 45.63 1.84
N GLY A 140 13.65 44.45 2.44
CA GLY A 140 12.55 44.20 3.37
C GLY A 140 11.19 43.89 2.72
N SER A 141 11.04 43.97 1.39
CA SER A 141 9.77 43.68 0.70
C SER A 141 9.35 42.20 0.67
N GLY A 142 10.07 41.32 1.37
CA GLY A 142 9.75 39.90 1.43
C GLY A 142 10.13 39.06 0.20
N LYS A 143 11.11 39.48 -0.62
CA LYS A 143 11.58 38.69 -1.78
C LYS A 143 12.01 37.27 -1.41
N SER A 144 12.81 37.13 -0.35
CA SER A 144 13.26 35.82 0.14
C SER A 144 12.12 34.97 0.73
N ALA A 145 10.99 35.59 1.09
CA ALA A 145 9.81 34.86 1.55
C ALA A 145 9.21 33.99 0.43
N VAL A 146 9.33 34.41 -0.84
CA VAL A 146 8.82 33.62 -1.98
C VAL A 146 9.56 32.30 -2.10
N LEU A 147 10.89 32.34 -2.04
CA LEU A 147 11.72 31.12 -2.06
C LEU A 147 11.39 30.22 -0.86
N SER A 148 11.28 30.79 0.34
CA SER A 148 10.90 30.04 1.54
C SER A 148 9.51 29.40 1.42
N ALA A 149 8.53 30.10 0.83
CA ALA A 149 7.19 29.57 0.61
C ALA A 149 7.22 28.37 -0.33
N ILE A 150 7.99 28.44 -1.43
CA ILE A 150 8.17 27.34 -2.37
C ILE A 150 8.79 26.12 -1.67
N THR A 151 9.92 26.33 -0.98
CA THR A 151 10.60 25.26 -0.24
C THR A 151 9.68 24.61 0.79
N VAL A 152 8.92 25.40 1.55
CA VAL A 152 8.03 24.89 2.59
C VAL A 152 6.83 24.16 1.97
N ALA A 153 6.16 24.70 0.95
CA ALA A 153 5.00 24.05 0.36
C ALA A 153 5.34 22.67 -0.24
N LEU A 154 6.48 22.56 -0.91
CA LEU A 154 6.98 21.31 -1.51
C LEU A 154 7.61 20.32 -0.50
N GLY A 155 7.52 20.60 0.80
CA GLY A 155 7.90 19.65 1.84
C GLY A 155 9.33 19.77 2.36
N GLY A 156 10.09 20.78 1.93
CA GLY A 156 11.41 21.07 2.44
C GLY A 156 11.42 21.41 3.93
N LYS A 157 12.56 21.16 4.58
CA LYS A 157 12.72 21.41 6.02
C LYS A 157 12.68 22.91 6.32
N ALA A 158 11.88 23.34 7.29
CA ALA A 158 11.81 24.76 7.68
C ALA A 158 13.20 25.37 7.98
N ASN A 159 14.09 24.58 8.58
CA ASN A 159 15.45 25.01 8.94
C ASN A 159 16.36 25.22 7.71
N SER A 160 16.09 24.60 6.56
CA SER A 160 16.93 24.78 5.36
C SER A 160 16.73 26.15 4.71
N THR A 161 15.63 26.84 5.01
CA THR A 161 15.32 28.18 4.46
C THR A 161 16.14 29.32 5.10
N GLY A 162 16.97 29.02 6.11
CA GLY A 162 17.73 30.03 6.86
C GLY A 162 16.89 30.84 7.85
N ARG A 163 15.59 30.54 7.99
CA ARG A 163 14.69 31.15 8.99
C ARG A 163 14.30 30.08 10.02
N GLY A 164 15.23 29.82 10.93
CA GLY A 164 15.07 28.81 11.98
C GLY A 164 14.05 29.24 13.02
N ASN A 165 12.93 28.51 13.10
CA ASN A 165 12.15 28.15 14.31
C ASN A 165 10.83 27.45 13.92
N GLY A 166 10.91 26.51 12.97
CA GLY A 166 9.76 25.72 12.50
C GLY A 166 8.71 26.51 11.72
N LEU A 167 7.63 25.82 11.33
CA LEU A 167 6.56 26.37 10.48
C LEU A 167 5.85 27.60 11.06
N LYS A 168 5.81 27.73 12.39
CA LYS A 168 5.13 28.83 13.08
C LYS A 168 5.75 30.20 12.75
N SER A 169 7.06 30.23 12.52
CA SER A 169 7.80 31.46 12.16
C SER A 169 7.43 32.02 10.79
N PHE A 170 6.79 31.23 9.93
CA PHE A 170 6.33 31.67 8.61
C PHE A 170 4.92 32.25 8.63
N ILE A 171 4.19 32.14 9.74
CA ILE A 171 2.85 32.72 9.86
C ILE A 171 2.99 34.21 10.12
N ARG A 172 2.22 35.03 9.39
CA ARG A 172 2.19 36.47 9.59
C ARG A 172 1.81 36.83 11.03
N GLU A 173 2.47 37.84 11.59
CA GLU A 173 2.18 38.30 12.94
C GLU A 173 0.70 38.66 13.12
N GLY A 174 0.14 38.27 14.26
CA GLY A 174 -1.28 38.44 14.57
C GLY A 174 -2.24 37.44 13.89
N GLN A 175 -1.75 36.50 13.07
CA GLN A 175 -2.60 35.51 12.40
C GLN A 175 -2.39 34.10 12.95
N GLU A 176 -3.41 33.24 12.90
CA GLU A 176 -3.35 31.89 13.47
C GLU A 176 -2.95 30.81 12.45
N VAL A 177 -3.14 31.10 11.17
CA VAL A 177 -2.98 30.16 10.06
C VAL A 177 -2.28 30.85 8.91
N SER A 178 -1.45 30.10 8.19
CA SER A 178 -0.91 30.48 6.89
C SER A 178 -1.15 29.36 5.88
N GLU A 179 -1.30 29.74 4.62
CA GLU A 179 -1.51 28.83 3.51
C GLU A 179 -0.62 29.22 2.33
N VAL A 180 0.00 28.22 1.71
CA VAL A 180 0.79 28.38 0.49
C VAL A 180 0.29 27.38 -0.53
N THR A 181 -0.09 27.86 -1.71
CA THR A 181 -0.55 27.06 -2.84
C THR A 181 0.42 27.21 -4.00
N ILE A 182 0.77 26.08 -4.62
CA ILE A 182 1.68 26.01 -5.76
C ILE A 182 0.98 25.22 -6.86
N THR A 183 0.94 25.77 -8.07
CA THR A 183 0.49 25.05 -9.25
C THR A 183 1.70 24.67 -10.08
N MET A 184 1.81 23.38 -10.39
CA MET A 184 2.87 22.81 -11.22
C MET A 184 2.31 22.30 -12.52
N LYS A 185 3.08 22.49 -13.59
CA LYS A 185 2.78 21.98 -14.92
C LYS A 185 2.97 20.46 -14.96
N ASN A 186 1.98 19.76 -15.49
CA ASN A 186 1.96 18.29 -15.57
C ASN A 186 1.51 17.84 -16.97
N GLN A 187 2.32 18.13 -17.99
CA GLN A 187 2.01 17.85 -19.39
C GLN A 187 3.15 17.06 -20.04
N GLY A 188 2.92 16.58 -21.26
CA GLY A 188 3.88 15.77 -22.00
C GLY A 188 3.77 14.29 -21.70
N GLU A 189 4.69 13.53 -22.29
CA GLU A 189 4.78 12.06 -22.19
C GLU A 189 5.14 11.60 -20.76
N GLU A 190 5.92 12.43 -20.05
CA GLU A 190 6.38 12.19 -18.68
C GLU A 190 5.53 12.96 -17.65
N ALA A 191 4.23 13.10 -17.88
CA ALA A 191 3.32 13.67 -16.89
C ALA A 191 3.11 12.68 -15.72
N TYR A 192 3.10 13.17 -14.48
CA TYR A 192 2.79 12.39 -13.30
C TYR A 192 1.28 12.09 -13.22
N LYS A 193 0.91 10.80 -13.29
CA LYS A 193 -0.47 10.31 -13.20
C LYS A 193 -1.49 11.23 -13.92
N PRO A 194 -1.36 11.44 -15.24
CA PRO A 194 -2.14 12.44 -15.98
C PRO A 194 -3.65 12.16 -15.96
N LYS A 195 -4.06 10.90 -15.75
CA LYS A 195 -5.48 10.52 -15.58
C LYS A 195 -6.10 11.04 -14.28
N GLU A 196 -5.32 11.21 -13.22
CA GLU A 196 -5.80 11.63 -11.91
C GLU A 196 -5.69 13.15 -11.72
N TYR A 197 -4.55 13.71 -12.12
CA TYR A 197 -4.25 15.13 -11.89
C TYR A 197 -4.56 16.04 -13.08
N GLY A 198 -4.57 15.48 -14.30
CA GLY A 198 -4.69 16.26 -15.53
C GLY A 198 -3.43 17.06 -15.85
N LYS A 199 -3.61 18.21 -16.51
CA LYS A 199 -2.52 19.02 -17.09
C LYS A 199 -1.72 19.87 -16.09
N SER A 200 -2.23 20.02 -14.86
CA SER A 200 -1.56 20.78 -13.80
C SER A 200 -1.90 20.16 -12.44
N ILE A 201 -0.94 20.19 -11.51
CA ILE A 201 -1.07 19.69 -10.14
C ILE A 201 -1.06 20.89 -9.19
N VAL A 202 -2.06 21.01 -8.32
CA VAL A 202 -2.15 22.09 -7.34
C VAL A 202 -1.83 21.54 -5.94
N ILE A 203 -0.74 21.98 -5.36
CA ILE A 203 -0.28 21.61 -4.02
C ILE A 203 -0.55 22.76 -3.07
N THR A 204 -1.43 22.55 -2.10
CA THR A 204 -1.68 23.50 -1.01
C THR A 204 -1.14 22.95 0.29
N ARG A 205 -0.25 23.69 0.94
CA ARG A 205 0.20 23.43 2.31
C ARG A 205 -0.41 24.47 3.24
N ARG A 206 -1.17 24.00 4.23
CA ARG A 206 -1.77 24.83 5.28
C ARG A 206 -1.14 24.49 6.61
N PHE A 207 -0.75 25.49 7.40
CA PHE A 207 -0.17 25.28 8.72
C PHE A 207 -0.63 26.35 9.71
N SER A 208 -0.64 25.99 10.99
CA SER A 208 -1.22 26.80 12.07
C SER A 208 -0.26 26.98 13.24
N LYS A 209 -0.47 28.02 14.05
CA LYS A 209 0.33 28.29 15.26
C LYS A 209 0.22 27.18 16.30
N THR A 210 -0.90 26.46 16.32
CA THR A 210 -1.10 25.29 17.20
C THR A 210 -0.19 24.12 16.83
N GLY A 211 0.42 24.12 15.64
CA GLY A 211 1.37 23.12 15.18
C GLY A 211 0.79 22.14 14.15
N THR A 212 -0.50 22.24 13.82
CA THR A 212 -1.10 21.41 12.77
C THR A 212 -0.60 21.86 11.40
N SER A 213 -0.13 20.92 10.58
CA SER A 213 0.26 21.13 9.19
C SER A 213 -0.36 20.04 8.31
N THR A 214 -1.00 20.45 7.22
CA THR A 214 -1.72 19.55 6.30
C THR A 214 -1.40 19.90 4.86
N TRP A 215 -1.28 18.89 4.01
CA TRP A 215 -1.21 19.06 2.57
C TRP A 215 -2.54 18.69 1.92
N LYS A 216 -2.87 19.39 0.85
CA LYS A 216 -3.95 19.05 -0.08
C LYS A 216 -3.39 19.12 -1.49
N ILE A 217 -3.42 17.99 -2.18
CA ILE A 217 -2.94 17.87 -3.56
C ILE A 217 -4.17 17.69 -4.43
N LYS A 218 -4.42 18.65 -5.31
CA LYS A 218 -5.61 18.71 -6.16
C LYS A 218 -5.24 18.57 -7.63
N SER A 219 -6.18 18.04 -8.41
CA SER A 219 -6.14 18.09 -9.87
C SER A 219 -6.41 19.50 -10.39
N LYS A 220 -6.19 19.71 -11.69
CA LYS A 220 -6.56 20.96 -12.39
C LYS A 220 -8.01 21.38 -12.16
N ASP A 221 -8.93 20.42 -12.02
CA ASP A 221 -10.37 20.66 -11.84
C ASP A 221 -10.74 20.96 -10.38
N GLY A 222 -9.75 21.06 -9.48
CA GLY A 222 -9.94 21.38 -8.07
C GLY A 222 -10.32 20.17 -7.19
N LYS A 223 -10.36 18.96 -7.75
CA LYS A 223 -10.64 17.73 -7.01
C LYS A 223 -9.42 17.34 -6.16
N THR A 224 -9.60 17.18 -4.86
CA THR A 224 -8.55 16.67 -3.97
C THR A 224 -8.27 15.20 -4.29
N VAL A 225 -7.04 14.89 -4.72
CA VAL A 225 -6.59 13.53 -5.03
C VAL A 225 -5.94 12.90 -3.80
N SER A 226 -5.08 13.65 -3.09
CA SER A 226 -4.37 13.15 -1.93
C SER A 226 -4.10 14.25 -0.89
N THR A 227 -3.91 13.84 0.35
CA THR A 227 -3.48 14.68 1.47
C THR A 227 -2.22 14.15 2.15
N LYS A 228 -1.63 13.07 1.60
CA LYS A 228 -0.47 12.38 2.19
C LYS A 228 0.82 13.07 1.76
N LYS A 229 1.77 13.14 2.70
CA LYS A 229 3.13 13.65 2.41
C LYS A 229 3.87 12.74 1.43
N ASP A 230 3.63 11.43 1.47
CA ASP A 230 4.31 10.47 0.59
C ASP A 230 3.95 10.68 -0.88
N GLU A 231 2.70 11.07 -1.18
CA GLU A 231 2.30 11.44 -2.54
C GLU A 231 3.00 12.71 -3.01
N LEU A 232 3.16 13.71 -2.13
CA LEU A 232 3.96 14.90 -2.43
C LEU A 232 5.41 14.53 -2.72
N ALA A 233 6.01 13.65 -1.91
CA ALA A 233 7.38 13.18 -2.12
C ALA A 233 7.50 12.48 -3.48
N ALA A 234 6.55 11.61 -3.84
CA ALA A 234 6.53 10.92 -5.14
C ALA A 234 6.37 11.89 -6.32
N ILE A 235 5.58 12.95 -6.19
CA ILE A 235 5.46 13.98 -7.23
C ILE A 235 6.78 14.74 -7.38
N CYS A 236 7.39 15.18 -6.27
CA CYS A 236 8.67 15.89 -6.30
C CYS A 236 9.78 15.02 -6.89
N ASP A 237 9.82 13.73 -6.53
CA ASP A 237 10.78 12.75 -7.03
C ASP A 237 10.62 12.52 -8.55
N HIS A 238 9.39 12.25 -9.00
CA HIS A 238 9.09 12.08 -10.43
C HIS A 238 9.39 13.33 -11.26
N MET A 239 9.18 14.52 -10.70
CA MET A 239 9.48 15.79 -11.37
C MET A 239 10.94 16.24 -11.17
N ASN A 240 11.75 15.46 -10.47
CA ASN A 240 13.13 15.77 -10.10
C ASN A 240 13.30 17.12 -9.37
N ILE A 241 12.32 17.49 -8.55
CA ILE A 241 12.30 18.73 -7.77
C ILE A 241 12.89 18.46 -6.38
N GLN A 242 14.12 18.91 -6.16
CA GLN A 242 14.85 18.66 -4.92
C GLN A 242 14.97 19.92 -4.07
N VAL A 243 14.00 20.10 -3.18
CA VAL A 243 13.93 21.29 -2.30
C VAL A 243 14.91 21.26 -1.13
N ASP A 244 15.40 20.08 -0.75
CA ASP A 244 16.40 19.90 0.31
C ASP A 244 17.84 19.89 -0.24
N ASN A 245 18.02 19.99 -1.57
CA ASN A 245 19.33 20.07 -2.20
C ASN A 245 19.83 21.52 -2.18
N PRO A 246 20.91 21.81 -1.43
CA PRO A 246 21.42 23.18 -1.28
C PRO A 246 22.08 23.72 -2.56
N MET A 247 22.27 22.90 -3.61
CA MET A 247 22.71 23.38 -4.93
C MET A 247 21.56 23.91 -5.78
N ASN A 248 20.33 23.43 -5.55
CA ASN A 248 19.15 23.89 -6.27
C ASN A 248 18.48 25.08 -5.57
N VAL A 249 18.45 25.06 -4.23
CA VAL A 249 17.87 26.12 -3.40
C VAL A 249 18.99 26.90 -2.71
N LEU A 250 19.43 27.99 -3.34
CA LEU A 250 20.41 28.89 -2.78
C LEU A 250 19.74 29.97 -1.93
N THR A 251 19.90 29.87 -0.62
CA THR A 251 19.44 30.92 0.31
C THR A 251 20.45 32.06 0.38
N GLN A 252 20.02 33.24 0.86
CA GLN A 252 20.85 34.45 0.95
C GLN A 252 22.16 34.25 1.75
N GLY A 253 22.21 33.24 2.63
CA GLY A 253 23.36 32.90 3.47
C GLY A 253 24.32 31.88 2.84
N THR A 254 24.70 32.05 1.57
CA THR A 254 25.74 31.20 0.92
C THR A 254 27.14 31.35 1.52
N GLN A 255 27.28 32.11 2.62
CA GLN A 255 28.49 32.27 3.41
C GLN A 255 29.07 30.93 3.91
N PHE A 256 28.25 29.87 3.98
CA PHE A 256 28.72 28.51 4.19
C PHE A 256 29.76 28.08 3.13
N LEU A 257 29.55 28.38 1.84
CA LEU A 257 30.49 27.99 0.77
C LEU A 257 31.87 28.63 0.93
N SER A 258 31.91 29.85 1.48
CA SER A 258 33.16 30.59 1.72
C SER A 258 33.83 30.25 3.05
N ALA A 259 33.07 29.85 4.07
CA ALA A 259 33.58 29.64 5.43
C ALA A 259 33.68 28.16 5.86
N SER A 260 33.26 27.21 5.01
CA SER A 260 33.24 25.78 5.32
C SER A 260 34.62 25.10 5.19
N ALA A 261 34.89 24.10 6.02
CA ALA A 261 36.09 23.28 5.91
C ALA A 261 36.11 22.46 4.60
N PRO A 262 37.27 22.00 4.11
CA PRO A 262 37.35 21.14 2.92
C PRO A 262 36.46 19.89 3.01
N THR A 263 36.34 19.27 4.19
CA THR A 263 35.47 18.12 4.43
C THR A 263 33.99 18.46 4.25
N ASP A 264 33.57 19.63 4.73
CA ASP A 264 32.19 20.11 4.58
C ASP A 264 31.87 20.38 3.11
N LYS A 265 32.83 20.91 2.34
CA LYS A 265 32.69 21.09 0.88
C LYS A 265 32.53 19.75 0.16
N TYR A 266 33.29 18.73 0.57
CA TYR A 266 33.15 17.38 0.02
C TYR A 266 31.79 16.76 0.34
N ASN A 267 31.34 16.82 1.59
CA ASN A 267 30.01 16.34 1.97
C ASN A 267 28.90 17.10 1.26
N PHE A 268 29.07 18.40 1.09
CA PHE A 268 28.15 19.25 0.35
C PHE A 268 28.10 18.90 -1.14
N PHE A 269 29.25 18.60 -1.75
CA PHE A 269 29.34 18.09 -3.11
C PHE A 269 28.63 16.74 -3.24
N LEU A 270 28.90 15.78 -2.35
CA LEU A 270 28.26 14.46 -2.39
C LEU A 270 26.74 14.55 -2.24
N ARG A 271 26.26 15.42 -1.35
CA ARG A 271 24.83 15.65 -1.16
C ARG A 271 24.22 16.41 -2.33
N GLY A 272 24.91 17.41 -2.87
CA GLY A 272 24.45 18.21 -4.00
C GLY A 272 24.37 17.44 -5.31
N THR A 273 25.31 16.51 -5.52
CA THR A 273 25.34 15.57 -6.65
C THR A 273 24.53 14.30 -6.41
N GLN A 274 23.91 14.17 -5.23
CA GLN A 274 23.10 13.01 -4.81
C GLN A 274 23.86 11.68 -4.72
N LEU A 275 25.20 11.70 -4.78
CA LEU A 275 26.02 10.50 -4.64
C LEU A 275 25.87 9.85 -3.26
N SER A 276 25.64 10.65 -2.21
CA SER A 276 25.32 10.11 -0.89
C SER A 276 24.03 9.30 -0.89
N GLN A 277 22.97 9.84 -1.50
CA GLN A 277 21.68 9.17 -1.57
C GLN A 277 21.78 7.89 -2.40
N LEU A 278 22.48 7.95 -3.54
CA LEU A 278 22.72 6.77 -4.37
C LEU A 278 23.46 5.66 -3.62
N SER A 279 24.46 6.02 -2.79
CA SER A 279 25.17 5.04 -1.95
C SER A 279 24.24 4.39 -0.93
N GLU A 280 23.42 5.18 -0.22
CA GLU A 280 22.46 4.68 0.76
C GLU A 280 21.40 3.78 0.11
N GLU A 281 20.93 4.15 -1.08
CA GLU A 281 19.99 3.36 -1.88
C GLU A 281 20.63 2.04 -2.35
N TYR A 282 21.91 2.06 -2.73
CA TYR A 282 22.65 0.86 -3.11
C TYR A 282 22.80 -0.12 -1.93
N ASP A 283 23.16 0.39 -0.74
CA ASP A 283 23.25 -0.42 0.47
C ASP A 283 21.89 -1.04 0.82
N THR A 284 20.82 -0.24 0.75
CA THR A 284 19.45 -0.71 0.97
C THR A 284 19.03 -1.78 -0.04
N CYS A 285 19.40 -1.60 -1.32
CA CYS A 285 19.13 -2.60 -2.36
C CYS A 285 19.87 -3.91 -2.08
N LEU A 286 21.14 -3.85 -1.68
CA LEU A 286 21.92 -5.04 -1.31
C LEU A 286 21.31 -5.77 -0.12
N GLU A 287 20.91 -5.06 0.93
CA GLU A 287 20.22 -5.65 2.07
C GLU A 287 18.91 -6.33 1.66
N ASN A 288 18.11 -5.68 0.81
CA ASN A 288 16.86 -6.23 0.29
C ASN A 288 17.11 -7.49 -0.56
N ILE A 289 18.16 -7.51 -1.39
CA ILE A 289 18.54 -8.68 -2.19
C ILE A 289 18.93 -9.84 -1.25
N GLN A 290 19.74 -9.57 -0.22
CA GLN A 290 20.14 -10.59 0.75
C GLN A 290 18.94 -11.16 1.52
N GLN A 291 18.05 -10.29 2.01
CA GLN A 291 16.83 -10.71 2.71
C GLN A 291 15.92 -11.52 1.79
N THR A 292 15.72 -11.07 0.55
CA THR A 292 14.88 -11.76 -0.45
C THR A 292 15.47 -13.11 -0.80
N SER A 293 16.78 -13.20 -1.00
CA SER A 293 17.49 -14.46 -1.25
C SER A 293 17.33 -15.45 -0.09
N LYS A 294 17.44 -14.97 1.16
CA LYS A 294 17.20 -15.79 2.35
C LYS A 294 15.76 -16.34 2.40
N VAL A 295 14.76 -15.49 2.14
CA VAL A 295 13.36 -15.91 2.06
C VAL A 295 13.13 -16.90 0.92
N LEU A 296 13.74 -16.64 -0.25
CA LEU A 296 13.65 -17.51 -1.42
C LEU A 296 14.17 -18.92 -1.12
N ASN A 297 15.33 -19.02 -0.45
CA ASN A 297 15.93 -20.29 -0.06
C ASN A 297 15.04 -21.04 0.94
N GLN A 298 14.54 -20.35 1.98
CA GLN A 298 13.60 -20.95 2.94
C GLN A 298 12.33 -21.48 2.25
N LYS A 299 11.77 -20.72 1.30
CA LYS A 299 10.61 -21.16 0.54
C LYS A 299 10.94 -22.33 -0.37
N ARG A 300 12.12 -22.33 -1.00
CA ARG A 300 12.60 -23.43 -1.86
C ARG A 300 12.75 -24.73 -1.06
N GLU A 301 13.26 -24.66 0.16
CA GLU A 301 13.35 -25.80 1.08
C GLU A 301 11.99 -26.31 1.55
N ALA A 302 11.00 -25.43 1.69
CA ALA A 302 9.64 -25.81 2.09
C ALA A 302 8.79 -26.44 0.96
N ILE A 303 9.08 -26.13 -0.32
CA ILE A 303 8.36 -26.67 -1.49
C ILE A 303 8.26 -28.21 -1.50
N PRO A 304 9.34 -29.00 -1.31
CA PRO A 304 9.26 -30.45 -1.39
C PRO A 304 8.31 -31.05 -0.34
N GLU A 305 8.36 -30.57 0.90
CA GLU A 305 7.44 -31.01 1.94
C GLU A 305 6.00 -30.61 1.63
N LEU A 306 5.79 -29.38 1.15
CA LEU A 306 4.45 -28.92 0.76
C LEU A 306 3.87 -29.74 -0.42
N LYS A 307 4.72 -30.14 -1.38
CA LYS A 307 4.34 -31.06 -2.46
C LYS A 307 3.98 -32.45 -1.94
N ARG A 308 4.70 -32.97 -0.94
CA ARG A 308 4.41 -34.26 -0.30
C ARG A 308 3.04 -34.21 0.39
N VAL A 309 2.82 -33.21 1.22
CA VAL A 309 1.54 -32.99 1.93
C VAL A 309 0.40 -32.81 0.93
N PHE A 310 0.60 -32.06 -0.15
CA PHE A 310 -0.39 -31.90 -1.22
C PHE A 310 -0.74 -33.25 -1.88
N LYS A 311 0.26 -34.08 -2.18
CA LYS A 311 0.05 -35.40 -2.79
C LYS A 311 -0.74 -36.32 -1.86
N GLU A 312 -0.41 -36.35 -0.57
CA GLU A 312 -1.14 -37.13 0.43
C GLU A 312 -2.59 -36.66 0.60
N ALA A 313 -2.80 -35.34 0.70
CA ALA A 313 -4.13 -34.76 0.78
C ALA A 313 -4.97 -35.05 -0.48
N LYS A 314 -4.34 -35.01 -1.67
CA LYS A 314 -5.01 -35.35 -2.93
C LYS A 314 -5.45 -36.81 -2.97
N VAL A 315 -4.60 -37.75 -2.55
CA VAL A 315 -4.96 -39.18 -2.47
C VAL A 315 -6.14 -39.38 -1.52
N ARG A 316 -6.08 -38.81 -0.31
CA ARG A 316 -7.19 -38.89 0.67
C ARG A 316 -8.49 -38.27 0.12
N PHE A 317 -8.40 -37.18 -0.62
CA PHE A 317 -9.55 -36.55 -1.26
C PHE A 317 -10.16 -37.44 -2.34
N GLU A 318 -9.34 -38.07 -3.19
CA GLU A 318 -9.82 -39.00 -4.22
C GLU A 318 -10.49 -40.24 -3.61
N GLU A 319 -9.93 -40.80 -2.53
CA GLU A 319 -10.54 -41.89 -1.76
C GLU A 319 -11.89 -41.48 -1.15
N ALA A 320 -11.94 -40.32 -0.50
CA ALA A 320 -13.18 -39.79 0.07
C ALA A 320 -14.24 -39.49 -1.02
N SER A 321 -13.82 -39.01 -2.19
CA SER A 321 -14.70 -38.75 -3.33
C SER A 321 -15.29 -40.06 -3.88
N LYS A 322 -14.47 -41.09 -4.07
CA LYS A 322 -14.93 -42.44 -4.48
C LYS A 322 -15.89 -43.03 -3.45
N ALA A 323 -15.60 -42.90 -2.16
CA ALA A 323 -16.48 -43.37 -1.09
C ALA A 323 -17.84 -42.64 -1.10
N ARG A 324 -17.85 -41.32 -1.31
CA ARG A 324 -19.10 -40.54 -1.47
C ARG A 324 -19.91 -41.01 -2.67
N GLU A 325 -19.26 -41.28 -3.79
CA GLU A 325 -19.96 -41.76 -4.98
C GLU A 325 -20.53 -43.17 -4.81
N GLN A 326 -19.79 -44.06 -4.14
CA GLN A 326 -20.29 -45.38 -3.76
C GLN A 326 -21.50 -45.28 -2.81
N HIS A 327 -21.44 -44.39 -1.82
CA HIS A 327 -22.57 -44.12 -0.94
C HIS A 327 -23.79 -43.61 -1.71
N ARG A 328 -23.60 -42.67 -2.64
CA ARG A 328 -24.68 -42.18 -3.51
C ARG A 328 -25.32 -43.31 -4.31
N LYS A 329 -24.51 -44.18 -4.94
CA LYS A 329 -25.00 -45.34 -5.69
C LYS A 329 -25.74 -46.34 -4.80
N ALA A 330 -25.24 -46.57 -3.58
CA ALA A 330 -25.92 -47.44 -2.62
C ALA A 330 -27.29 -46.88 -2.22
N ASP A 331 -27.41 -45.57 -2.03
CA ASP A 331 -28.68 -44.93 -1.72
C ASP A 331 -29.66 -44.91 -2.91
N GLU A 332 -29.16 -44.77 -4.14
CA GLU A 332 -29.96 -44.95 -5.36
C GLU A 332 -30.49 -46.38 -5.48
N LEU A 333 -29.64 -47.40 -5.30
CA LEU A 333 -30.05 -48.80 -5.33
C LEU A 333 -31.05 -49.15 -4.22
N LYS A 334 -30.93 -48.56 -3.02
CA LYS A 334 -31.94 -48.71 -1.96
C LYS A 334 -33.29 -48.12 -2.36
N LYS A 335 -33.30 -46.96 -3.04
CA LYS A 335 -34.53 -46.37 -3.57
C LYS A 335 -35.14 -47.28 -4.65
N GLU A 336 -34.33 -47.82 -5.55
CA GLU A 336 -34.78 -48.78 -6.57
C GLU A 336 -35.35 -50.05 -5.93
N LEU A 337 -34.71 -50.59 -4.89
CA LEU A 337 -35.21 -51.72 -4.12
C LEU A 337 -36.58 -51.41 -3.47
N ALA A 338 -36.72 -50.23 -2.86
CA ALA A 338 -38.01 -49.81 -2.29
C ALA A 338 -39.10 -49.74 -3.38
N TRP A 339 -38.78 -49.19 -4.56
CA TRP A 339 -39.70 -49.13 -5.70
C TRP A 339 -40.05 -50.51 -6.26
N SER A 340 -39.11 -51.47 -6.26
CA SER A 340 -39.41 -52.84 -6.73
C SER A 340 -40.38 -53.56 -5.78
N HIS A 341 -40.26 -53.36 -4.47
CA HIS A 341 -41.24 -53.87 -3.50
C HIS A 341 -42.62 -53.24 -3.70
N VAL A 342 -42.69 -51.93 -3.93
CA VAL A 342 -43.95 -51.24 -4.25
C VAL A 342 -44.55 -51.79 -5.55
N ALA A 343 -43.74 -51.98 -6.60
CA ALA A 343 -44.20 -52.54 -7.87
C ALA A 343 -44.75 -53.97 -7.73
N ALA A 344 -44.06 -54.83 -6.96
CA ALA A 344 -44.54 -56.18 -6.68
C ALA A 344 -45.87 -56.19 -5.92
N LYS A 345 -46.02 -55.30 -4.92
CA LYS A 345 -47.26 -55.15 -4.17
C LYS A 345 -48.38 -54.52 -5.00
N GLN A 346 -48.06 -53.60 -5.92
CA GLN A 346 -49.00 -53.04 -6.88
C GLN A 346 -49.51 -54.15 -7.83
N GLU A 347 -48.64 -55.05 -8.28
CA GLU A 347 -49.03 -56.19 -9.12
C GLU A 347 -49.92 -57.17 -8.36
N GLU A 348 -49.61 -57.45 -7.09
CA GLU A 348 -50.46 -58.27 -6.22
C GLU A 348 -51.83 -57.62 -5.99
N MET A 349 -51.85 -56.32 -5.70
CA MET A 349 -53.09 -55.54 -5.51
C MET A 349 -53.94 -55.51 -6.77
N THR A 350 -53.34 -55.30 -7.95
CA THR A 350 -54.07 -55.30 -9.23
C THR A 350 -54.65 -56.68 -9.55
N LYS A 351 -53.94 -57.78 -9.26
CA LYS A 351 -54.49 -59.15 -9.35
C LYS A 351 -55.68 -59.33 -8.41
N ARG A 352 -55.57 -58.90 -7.15
CA ARG A 352 -56.69 -58.95 -6.18
C ARG A 352 -57.88 -58.10 -6.61
N ILE A 353 -57.65 -56.90 -7.14
CA ILE A 353 -58.72 -56.04 -7.69
C ILE A 353 -59.40 -56.73 -8.87
N GLN A 354 -58.65 -57.37 -9.78
CA GLN A 354 -59.22 -58.14 -10.88
C GLN A 354 -60.03 -59.35 -10.39
N GLU A 355 -59.58 -60.05 -9.34
CA GLU A 355 -60.34 -61.14 -8.69
C GLU A 355 -61.65 -60.61 -8.09
N VAL A 356 -61.61 -59.50 -7.35
CA VAL A 356 -62.81 -58.86 -6.79
C VAL A 356 -63.75 -58.38 -7.89
N ALA A 357 -63.24 -57.78 -8.98
CA ALA A 357 -64.07 -57.37 -10.12
C ALA A 357 -64.73 -58.58 -10.81
N LYS A 358 -64.02 -59.71 -10.94
CA LYS A 358 -64.60 -60.96 -11.45
C LYS A 358 -65.66 -61.52 -10.50
N ALA A 359 -65.44 -61.44 -9.18
CA ALA A 359 -66.40 -61.87 -8.18
C ALA A 359 -67.65 -60.95 -8.15
N ALA A 360 -67.49 -59.63 -8.24
CA ALA A 360 -68.58 -58.67 -8.36
C ALA A 360 -69.39 -58.87 -9.65
N ASN A 361 -68.73 -59.14 -10.78
CA ASN A 361 -69.40 -59.51 -12.02
C ASN A 361 -70.15 -60.85 -11.91
N ARG A 362 -69.66 -61.80 -11.10
CA ARG A 362 -70.39 -63.04 -10.80
C ARG A 362 -71.59 -62.79 -9.91
N ILE A 363 -71.45 -61.98 -8.86
CA ILE A 363 -72.55 -61.60 -7.97
C ILE A 363 -73.65 -60.90 -8.77
N THR A 364 -73.33 -59.88 -9.55
CA THR A 364 -74.32 -59.19 -10.41
C THR A 364 -74.97 -60.11 -11.44
N LYS A 365 -74.27 -61.14 -11.93
CA LYS A 365 -74.86 -62.16 -12.80
C LYS A 365 -75.83 -63.08 -12.05
N VAL A 366 -75.45 -63.52 -10.84
CA VAL A 366 -76.30 -64.34 -9.98
C VAL A 366 -77.51 -63.55 -9.48
N GLU A 367 -77.35 -62.26 -9.13
CA GLU A 367 -78.44 -61.36 -8.78
C GLU A 367 -79.43 -61.21 -9.95
N ARG A 368 -78.95 -61.04 -11.19
CA ARG A 368 -79.82 -61.06 -12.38
C ARG A 368 -80.51 -62.40 -12.61
N GLU A 369 -79.89 -63.52 -12.26
CA GLU A 369 -80.51 -64.85 -12.38
C GLU A 369 -81.56 -65.08 -11.29
N VAL A 370 -81.32 -64.59 -10.06
CA VAL A 370 -82.29 -64.61 -8.96
C VAL A 370 -83.46 -63.67 -9.24
N GLU A 371 -83.22 -62.49 -9.80
CA GLU A 371 -84.26 -61.53 -10.17
C GLU A 371 -85.13 -62.04 -11.33
N LYS A 372 -84.56 -62.84 -12.23
CA LYS A 372 -85.31 -63.59 -13.26
C LYS A 372 -86.08 -64.79 -12.73
N ALA A 373 -85.70 -65.35 -11.58
CA ALA A 373 -86.39 -66.47 -10.94
C ALA A 373 -87.50 -66.04 -9.97
N ASN A 374 -87.56 -64.73 -9.65
CA ASN A 374 -88.60 -64.11 -8.81
C ASN A 374 -89.70 -63.38 -9.62
N VAL A 375 -89.74 -63.61 -10.94
CA VAL A 375 -90.84 -63.23 -11.86
C VAL A 375 -91.39 -64.52 -12.45
#